data_AF-A0A662RW71-F1
#
_entry.id   AF-A0A662RW71-F1
#
_cell.length_a   1.000
_cell.length_b   1.000
_cell.length_c   1.000
_cell.angle_alpha   90.00
_cell.angle_beta   90.00
_cell.angle_gamma   90.00
#
_symmetry.space_group_name_H-M   'P 1'
#
loop_
_entity.id
_entity.type
_entity.pdbx_description
1 polymer ?
#
loop_
_entity_poly.entity_id
_entity_poly.type
_entity_poly.pdbx_seq_one_letter_code
_entity_poly.pdbx_strand_id
1 'polypeptide(L)'
;MGYEAFKNEVERVLSLKEEPLTWSEIREISGNLRQKAPYHVYVQKLQGDIGLVRFKPKGRKETVWALREWFERGMFADMLPERMRFIILHVNGETAIASDEHKNLRRVFPIRDDHLSRWDVVDAEISEFFPLDDRRPESIRVGELNFVKHVEKERERVKIAENTSESGEFLHTSAWNGKTLGMTKPRFRCFYFYDDRCQFFCDQRVCLGHDVRAEKPMDRDEMLMKDRVYFIFESKHTGATEDDVIWRNRIEWVLKTVIALEDPRQRRLFCE
;
A
#
# COMPACT_ATOMS: atom_id res chain seq x y z
N MET A 1 -4.14 -2.87 -24.83
CA MET A 1 -4.73 -1.51 -24.74
C MET A 1 -3.79 -0.63 -23.93
N GLY A 2 -3.67 0.65 -24.28
CA GLY A 2 -2.92 1.62 -23.45
C GLY A 2 -3.64 1.89 -22.12
N TYR A 3 -2.94 2.57 -21.20
CA TYR A 3 -3.47 2.84 -19.86
C TYR A 3 -4.75 3.70 -19.86
N GLU A 4 -4.78 4.81 -20.62
CA GLU A 4 -5.98 5.67 -20.68
C GLU A 4 -7.21 4.93 -21.21
N ALA A 5 -7.05 4.12 -22.25
CA ALA A 5 -8.13 3.28 -22.75
C ALA A 5 -8.57 2.22 -21.71
N PHE A 6 -7.64 1.71 -20.90
CA PHE A 6 -7.95 0.77 -19.82
C PHE A 6 -8.73 1.44 -18.69
N LYS A 7 -8.29 2.64 -18.26
CA LYS A 7 -8.95 3.45 -17.23
C LYS A 7 -10.38 3.80 -17.62
N ASN A 8 -10.56 4.41 -18.80
CA ASN A 8 -11.88 4.82 -19.29
C ASN A 8 -12.83 3.64 -19.42
N GLU A 9 -12.33 2.46 -19.79
CA GLU A 9 -13.16 1.26 -19.90
C GLU A 9 -13.61 0.72 -18.53
N VAL A 10 -12.73 0.74 -17.52
CA VAL A 10 -13.10 0.35 -16.16
C VAL A 10 -14.12 1.34 -15.57
N GLU A 11 -13.88 2.65 -15.73
CA GLU A 11 -14.84 3.68 -15.32
C GLU A 11 -16.18 3.49 -16.01
N ARG A 12 -16.20 3.30 -17.34
CA ARG A 12 -17.43 3.07 -18.10
C ARG A 12 -18.23 1.88 -17.58
N VAL A 13 -17.57 0.77 -17.27
CA VAL A 13 -18.24 -0.44 -16.76
C VAL A 13 -18.83 -0.21 -15.36
N LEU A 14 -18.06 0.40 -14.45
CA LEU A 14 -18.53 0.69 -13.10
C LEU A 14 -19.67 1.71 -13.11
N SER A 15 -19.54 2.79 -13.87
CA SER A 15 -20.60 3.82 -14.00
C SER A 15 -21.84 3.31 -14.72
N LEU A 16 -21.73 2.34 -15.63
CA LEU A 16 -22.88 1.74 -16.30
C LEU A 16 -23.72 0.86 -15.36
N LYS A 17 -23.06 0.15 -14.45
CA LYS A 17 -23.71 -0.78 -13.53
C LYS A 17 -24.13 -0.13 -12.22
N GLU A 18 -23.45 0.94 -11.82
CA GLU A 18 -23.69 1.67 -10.57
C GLU A 18 -23.71 0.75 -9.34
N GLU A 19 -22.92 -0.32 -9.34
CA GLU A 19 -22.80 -1.25 -8.21
C GLU A 19 -21.37 -1.78 -8.06
N PRO A 20 -20.95 -2.22 -6.86
CA PRO A 20 -19.66 -2.86 -6.65
C PRO A 20 -19.56 -4.22 -7.37
N LEU A 21 -18.55 -4.39 -8.23
CA LEU A 21 -18.37 -5.57 -9.07
C LEU A 21 -17.06 -6.31 -8.77
N THR A 22 -17.07 -7.63 -8.90
CA THR A 22 -15.84 -8.43 -8.96
C THR A 22 -15.05 -8.09 -10.23
N TRP A 23 -13.74 -8.37 -10.21
CA TRP A 23 -12.93 -8.16 -11.42
C TRP A 23 -13.38 -9.04 -12.60
N SER A 24 -13.89 -10.23 -12.32
CA SER A 24 -14.40 -11.14 -13.34
C SER A 24 -15.60 -10.53 -14.05
N GLU A 25 -16.55 -9.97 -13.29
CA GLU A 25 -17.72 -9.27 -13.84
C GLU A 25 -17.30 -8.03 -14.65
N ILE A 26 -16.37 -7.21 -14.14
CA ILE A 26 -15.86 -6.04 -14.88
C ILE A 26 -15.29 -6.46 -16.24
N ARG A 27 -14.52 -7.55 -16.28
CA ARG A 27 -13.95 -8.08 -17.52
C ARG A 27 -15.00 -8.63 -18.47
N GLU A 28 -15.98 -9.34 -17.94
CA GLU A 28 -17.07 -9.93 -18.72
C GLU A 28 -17.92 -8.85 -19.39
N ILE A 29 -18.31 -7.82 -18.64
CA ILE A 29 -19.10 -6.68 -19.13
C ILE A 29 -18.30 -5.85 -20.14
N SER A 30 -16.99 -5.69 -19.91
CA SER A 30 -16.14 -4.98 -20.85
C SER A 30 -15.96 -5.73 -22.17
N GLY A 31 -15.75 -7.05 -22.12
CA GLY A 31 -15.32 -7.87 -23.27
C GLY A 31 -13.90 -7.57 -23.79
N ASN A 32 -13.30 -6.44 -23.41
CA ASN A 32 -12.03 -5.92 -23.94
C ASN A 32 -10.86 -5.98 -22.95
N LEU A 33 -11.16 -6.09 -21.64
CA LEU A 33 -10.16 -6.15 -20.57
C LEU A 33 -9.47 -7.52 -20.51
N ARG A 34 -8.23 -7.56 -21.02
CA ARG A 34 -7.38 -8.78 -21.03
C ARG A 34 -6.58 -8.98 -19.75
N GLN A 35 -6.50 -7.97 -18.88
CA GLN A 35 -5.70 -7.99 -17.66
C GLN A 35 -6.30 -8.94 -16.62
N LYS A 36 -5.51 -9.90 -16.13
CA LYS A 36 -5.87 -10.73 -14.97
C LYS A 36 -5.63 -9.90 -13.69
N ALA A 37 -6.64 -9.69 -12.85
CA ALA A 37 -6.48 -9.00 -11.56
C ALA A 37 -5.68 -9.83 -10.55
N PRO A 38 -5.29 -9.25 -9.39
CA PRO A 38 -5.29 -7.83 -8.98
C PRO A 38 -3.90 -7.16 -8.98
N TYR A 39 -2.84 -7.86 -9.41
CA TYR A 39 -1.45 -7.43 -9.25
C TYR A 39 -0.89 -6.63 -10.43
N HIS A 40 -1.74 -6.24 -11.38
CA HIS A 40 -1.28 -5.49 -12.54
C HIS A 40 -1.11 -4.02 -12.17
N VAL A 41 0.04 -3.44 -12.49
CA VAL A 41 0.38 -2.03 -12.25
C VAL A 41 -0.76 -1.08 -12.60
N TYR A 42 -1.44 -1.27 -13.72
CA TYR A 42 -2.57 -0.42 -14.11
C TYR A 42 -3.74 -0.43 -13.13
N VAL A 43 -4.07 -1.56 -12.50
CA VAL A 43 -5.17 -1.63 -11.52
C VAL A 43 -4.83 -0.83 -10.28
N GLN A 44 -3.58 -0.87 -9.85
CA GLN A 44 -3.13 -0.10 -8.69
C GLN A 44 -3.09 1.40 -9.01
N LYS A 45 -2.76 1.78 -10.25
CA LYS A 45 -2.86 3.18 -10.73
C LYS A 45 -4.30 3.71 -10.68
N LEU A 46 -5.30 2.88 -10.97
CA LEU A 46 -6.72 3.28 -10.88
C LEU A 46 -7.15 3.68 -9.47
N GLN A 47 -6.52 3.15 -8.42
CA GLN A 47 -6.86 3.54 -7.04
C GLN A 47 -6.62 5.03 -6.82
N GLY A 48 -5.59 5.54 -7.47
CA GLY A 48 -5.26 6.94 -7.47
C GLY A 48 -6.07 7.77 -8.45
N ASP A 49 -6.05 7.37 -9.73
CA ASP A 49 -6.58 8.19 -10.82
C ASP A 49 -8.10 8.37 -10.74
N ILE A 50 -8.82 7.31 -10.39
CA ILE A 50 -10.30 7.29 -10.43
C ILE A 50 -10.90 6.95 -9.07
N GLY A 51 -10.07 6.88 -8.02
CA GLY A 51 -10.51 6.47 -6.69
C GLY A 51 -11.02 5.02 -6.64
N LEU A 52 -10.45 4.12 -7.45
CA LEU A 52 -10.86 2.72 -7.47
C LEU A 52 -10.52 2.05 -6.13
N VAL A 53 -11.52 1.52 -5.44
CA VAL A 53 -11.36 0.88 -4.13
C VAL A 53 -11.67 -0.59 -4.19
N ARG A 54 -10.90 -1.37 -3.45
CA ARG A 54 -11.07 -2.83 -3.32
C ARG A 54 -11.44 -3.16 -1.90
N PHE A 55 -12.54 -3.89 -1.71
CA PHE A 55 -12.99 -4.34 -0.40
C PHE A 55 -13.79 -5.62 -0.50
N LYS A 56 -13.94 -6.32 0.62
CA LYS A 56 -14.78 -7.51 0.72
C LYS A 56 -16.09 -7.11 1.40
N PRO A 57 -17.24 -7.18 0.71
CA PRO A 57 -18.50 -6.77 1.28
C PRO A 57 -18.94 -7.64 2.45
N LYS A 58 -19.67 -7.06 3.40
CA LYS A 58 -20.32 -7.82 4.48
C LYS A 58 -21.18 -8.95 3.91
N GLY A 59 -20.99 -10.17 4.42
CA GLY A 59 -21.73 -11.36 3.96
C GLY A 59 -21.31 -11.93 2.60
N ARG A 60 -20.39 -11.31 1.84
CA ARG A 60 -19.86 -11.87 0.59
C ARG A 60 -18.51 -12.54 0.79
N LYS A 61 -18.26 -13.60 0.01
CA LYS A 61 -16.96 -14.30 0.00
C LYS A 61 -15.95 -13.62 -0.91
N GLU A 62 -16.41 -12.97 -1.96
CA GLU A 62 -15.58 -12.41 -3.02
C GLU A 62 -15.25 -10.95 -2.78
N THR A 63 -14.07 -10.54 -3.26
CA THR A 63 -13.66 -9.13 -3.25
C THR A 63 -14.23 -8.41 -4.45
N VAL A 64 -14.78 -7.21 -4.21
CA VAL A 64 -15.33 -6.35 -5.25
C VAL A 64 -14.49 -5.08 -5.40
N TRP A 65 -14.74 -4.38 -6.49
CA TRP A 65 -14.18 -3.09 -6.85
C TRP A 65 -15.33 -2.09 -7.00
N ALA A 66 -15.10 -0.88 -6.50
CA ALA A 66 -16.06 0.21 -6.55
C ALA A 66 -15.32 1.54 -6.68
N LEU A 67 -16.05 2.63 -6.92
CA LEU A 67 -15.50 3.97 -6.90
C LEU A 67 -15.67 4.57 -5.50
N ARG A 68 -14.61 5.21 -4.98
CA ARG A 68 -14.62 5.90 -3.68
C ARG A 68 -15.76 6.92 -3.59
N GLU A 69 -16.01 7.66 -4.68
CA GLU A 69 -17.04 8.69 -4.73
C GLU A 69 -18.46 8.16 -4.43
N TRP A 70 -18.74 6.87 -4.65
CA TRP A 70 -20.03 6.28 -4.31
C TRP A 70 -20.23 6.26 -2.79
N PHE A 71 -19.20 5.89 -2.04
CA PHE A 71 -19.25 5.88 -0.58
C PHE A 71 -19.27 7.29 0.00
N GLU A 72 -18.56 8.23 -0.62
CA GLU A 72 -18.62 9.65 -0.23
C GLU A 72 -20.01 10.25 -0.43
N ARG A 73 -20.79 9.72 -1.38
CA ARG A 73 -22.21 10.04 -1.59
C ARG A 73 -23.16 9.24 -0.69
N GLY A 74 -22.65 8.38 0.20
CA GLY A 74 -23.43 7.54 1.11
C GLY A 74 -23.96 6.24 0.50
N MET A 75 -23.55 5.88 -0.72
CA MET A 75 -23.93 4.62 -1.35
C MET A 75 -23.11 3.46 -0.77
N PHE A 76 -23.75 2.29 -0.60
CA PHE A 76 -23.09 1.04 -0.20
C PHE A 76 -22.32 1.06 1.13
N ALA A 77 -22.58 2.06 2.00
CA ALA A 77 -21.92 2.15 3.29
C ALA A 77 -22.16 0.90 4.17
N ASP A 78 -23.35 0.31 4.04
CA ASP A 78 -23.77 -0.95 4.67
C ASP A 78 -23.00 -2.19 4.19
N MET A 79 -22.33 -2.09 3.03
CA MET A 79 -21.50 -3.16 2.48
C MET A 79 -20.08 -3.17 3.06
N LEU A 80 -19.61 -2.06 3.64
CA LEU A 80 -18.23 -1.93 4.12
C LEU A 80 -17.97 -2.86 5.33
N PRO A 81 -16.74 -3.37 5.49
CA PRO A 81 -16.41 -4.21 6.62
C PRO A 81 -16.39 -3.41 7.93
N GLU A 82 -17.02 -3.95 8.98
CA GLU A 82 -16.99 -3.39 10.34
C GLU A 82 -15.68 -3.70 11.07
N ARG A 83 -14.98 -4.76 10.65
CA ARG A 83 -13.69 -5.15 11.21
C ARG A 83 -12.72 -5.61 10.12
N MET A 84 -11.44 -5.34 10.31
CA MET A 84 -10.39 -5.82 9.42
C MET A 84 -9.15 -6.23 10.20
N ARG A 85 -8.46 -7.24 9.67
CA ARG A 85 -7.16 -7.66 10.18
C ARG A 85 -6.04 -6.89 9.51
N PHE A 86 -5.11 -6.40 10.33
CA PHE A 86 -3.92 -5.69 9.91
C PHE A 86 -2.67 -6.36 10.46
N ILE A 87 -1.60 -6.35 9.67
CA ILE A 87 -0.25 -6.70 10.10
C ILE A 87 0.56 -5.42 10.13
N ILE A 88 1.00 -5.01 11.32
CA ILE A 88 1.74 -3.77 11.52
C ILE A 88 3.13 -3.88 10.89
N LEU A 89 3.49 -2.91 10.04
CA LEU A 89 4.80 -2.85 9.37
C LEU A 89 5.66 -1.71 9.93
N HIS A 90 5.01 -0.64 10.37
CA HIS A 90 5.64 0.53 10.95
C HIS A 90 4.64 1.28 11.84
N VAL A 91 5.07 1.72 13.02
CA VAL A 91 4.29 2.59 13.91
C VAL A 91 5.01 3.95 14.01
N ASN A 92 4.23 5.03 13.93
CA ASN A 92 4.71 6.40 14.01
C ASN A 92 3.70 7.30 14.73
N GLY A 93 3.88 7.43 16.05
CA GLY A 93 2.94 8.14 16.92
C GLY A 93 1.54 7.54 16.81
N GLU A 94 0.55 8.39 16.54
CA GLU A 94 -0.85 7.98 16.40
C GLU A 94 -1.20 7.31 15.06
N THR A 95 -0.20 6.92 14.25
CA THR A 95 -0.45 6.27 12.96
C THR A 95 0.39 5.02 12.81
N ALA A 96 -0.11 4.04 12.07
CA ALA A 96 0.68 2.91 11.62
C ALA A 96 0.50 2.65 10.13
N ILE A 97 1.57 2.20 9.49
CA ILE A 97 1.52 1.60 8.16
C ILE A 97 1.41 0.09 8.36
N ALA A 98 0.39 -0.50 7.76
CA ALA A 98 0.07 -1.92 7.91
C ALA A 98 -0.26 -2.58 6.57
N SER A 99 -0.14 -3.90 6.52
CA SER A 99 -0.72 -4.71 5.46
C SER A 99 -2.11 -5.20 5.89
N ASP A 100 -3.14 -4.95 5.09
CA ASP A 100 -4.46 -5.53 5.33
C ASP A 100 -4.52 -7.02 4.95
N GLU A 101 -5.64 -7.68 5.27
CA GLU A 101 -5.91 -9.08 4.90
C GLU A 101 -5.95 -9.35 3.38
N HIS A 102 -5.99 -8.30 2.57
CA HIS A 102 -5.92 -8.35 1.11
C HIS A 102 -4.53 -8.00 0.57
N LYS A 103 -3.55 -7.83 1.45
CA LYS A 103 -2.14 -7.51 1.17
C LYS A 103 -1.93 -6.08 0.63
N ASN A 104 -2.89 -5.18 0.82
CA ASN A 104 -2.70 -3.78 0.47
C ASN A 104 -2.03 -3.05 1.64
N LEU A 105 -1.19 -2.08 1.31
CA LEU A 105 -0.71 -1.11 2.29
C LEU A 105 -1.85 -0.21 2.73
N ARG A 106 -1.94 0.03 4.04
CA ARG A 106 -2.91 0.90 4.68
C ARG A 106 -2.22 1.81 5.67
N ARG A 107 -2.73 3.03 5.78
CA ARG A 107 -2.47 3.94 6.88
C ARG A 107 -3.63 3.80 7.86
N VAL A 108 -3.37 3.27 9.05
CA VAL A 108 -4.39 3.08 10.10
C VAL A 108 -4.17 4.11 11.21
N PHE A 109 -5.26 4.74 11.65
CA PHE A 109 -5.23 5.79 12.67
C PHE A 109 -6.60 5.96 13.36
N PRO A 110 -6.67 6.54 14.57
CA PRO A 110 -5.55 6.74 15.48
C PRO A 110 -5.07 5.40 16.04
N ILE A 111 -3.76 5.27 16.22
CA ILE A 111 -3.16 4.23 17.05
C ILE A 111 -3.05 4.80 18.46
N ARG A 112 -3.81 4.23 19.40
CA ARG A 112 -3.81 4.63 20.81
C ARG A 112 -3.05 3.67 21.72
N ASP A 113 -2.57 2.56 21.16
CA ASP A 113 -1.82 1.55 21.89
C ASP A 113 -0.31 1.76 21.66
N ASP A 114 0.36 2.20 22.73
CA ASP A 114 1.80 2.48 22.73
C ASP A 114 2.67 1.21 22.63
N HIS A 115 2.05 0.02 22.74
CA HIS A 115 2.75 -1.26 22.71
C HIS A 115 2.74 -1.95 21.34
N LEU A 116 2.07 -1.39 20.33
CA LEU A 116 2.08 -1.97 19.00
C LEU A 116 3.47 -1.91 18.38
N SER A 117 3.90 -3.06 17.89
CA SER A 117 5.20 -3.31 17.30
C SER A 117 5.07 -3.83 15.88
N ARG A 118 6.15 -3.69 15.09
CA ARG A 118 6.22 -4.30 13.76
C ARG A 118 6.01 -5.81 13.91
N TRP A 119 5.22 -6.39 13.00
CA TRP A 119 4.81 -7.79 12.94
C TRP A 119 3.67 -8.20 13.87
N ASP A 120 3.12 -7.27 14.65
CA ASP A 120 1.88 -7.51 15.35
C ASP A 120 0.72 -7.64 14.37
N VAL A 121 -0.11 -8.65 14.62
CA VAL A 121 -1.37 -8.88 13.94
C VAL A 121 -2.46 -8.37 14.85
N VAL A 122 -3.22 -7.40 14.38
CA VAL A 122 -4.34 -6.81 15.10
C VAL A 122 -5.62 -7.03 14.32
N ASP A 123 -6.71 -7.21 15.05
CA ASP A 123 -8.07 -7.14 14.52
C ASP A 123 -8.70 -5.82 14.98
N ALA A 124 -9.02 -4.96 14.02
CA ALA A 124 -9.41 -3.59 14.27
C ALA A 124 -10.88 -3.37 13.89
N GLU A 125 -11.62 -2.65 14.74
CA GLU A 125 -12.89 -2.05 14.36
C GLU A 125 -12.65 -0.94 13.35
N ILE A 126 -13.46 -0.90 12.29
CA ILE A 126 -13.42 0.16 11.28
C ILE A 126 -14.45 1.23 11.65
N SER A 127 -13.97 2.38 12.12
CA SER A 127 -14.83 3.53 12.39
C SER A 127 -15.19 4.26 11.10
N GLU A 128 -14.20 4.48 10.22
CA GLU A 128 -14.43 5.05 8.89
C GLU A 128 -13.48 4.39 7.88
N PHE A 129 -14.04 3.75 6.86
CA PHE A 129 -13.24 3.15 5.79
C PHE A 129 -12.67 4.21 4.84
N PHE A 130 -13.35 5.35 4.67
CA PHE A 130 -12.92 6.49 3.86
C PHE A 130 -13.00 7.78 4.69
N PRO A 131 -11.99 8.09 5.51
CA PRO A 131 -11.99 9.29 6.34
C PRO A 131 -12.08 10.56 5.49
N LEU A 132 -12.92 11.51 5.91
CA LEU A 132 -13.11 12.78 5.18
C LEU A 132 -11.96 13.77 5.42
N ASP A 133 -11.32 13.71 6.59
CA ASP A 133 -10.20 14.55 7.02
C ASP A 133 -8.84 14.06 6.50
N ASP A 134 -8.71 12.77 6.20
CA ASP A 134 -7.55 12.19 5.50
C ASP A 134 -8.01 11.51 4.21
N ARG A 135 -8.01 12.28 3.11
CA ARG A 135 -8.47 11.82 1.79
C ARG A 135 -7.49 10.92 1.04
N ARG A 136 -6.41 10.45 1.68
CA ARG A 136 -5.53 9.44 1.07
C ARG A 136 -6.35 8.16 0.78
N PRO A 137 -6.01 7.38 -0.27
CA PRO A 137 -6.79 6.21 -0.64
C PRO A 137 -6.48 5.00 0.27
N GLU A 138 -5.31 5.00 0.92
CA GLU A 138 -4.89 3.94 1.83
C GLU A 138 -5.28 4.22 3.29
N SER A 139 -5.83 5.40 3.60
CA SER A 139 -6.21 5.84 4.95
C SER A 139 -7.48 5.17 5.44
N ILE A 140 -7.44 4.62 6.65
CA ILE A 140 -8.56 3.99 7.34
C ILE A 140 -8.57 4.49 8.79
N ARG A 141 -9.74 4.96 9.26
CA ARG A 141 -9.96 5.27 10.67
C ARG A 141 -10.40 4.03 11.42
N VAL A 142 -9.66 3.69 12.46
CA VAL A 142 -9.90 2.53 13.32
C VAL A 142 -10.39 2.94 14.71
N GLY A 143 -11.21 2.08 15.30
CA GLY A 143 -11.71 2.19 16.67
C GLY A 143 -10.90 1.31 17.63
N GLU A 144 -11.57 0.33 18.24
CA GLU A 144 -10.91 -0.65 19.10
C GLU A 144 -9.93 -1.55 18.32
N LEU A 145 -8.74 -1.74 18.88
CA LEU A 145 -7.69 -2.62 18.35
C LEU A 145 -7.51 -3.81 19.28
N ASN A 146 -7.70 -5.02 18.75
CA ASN A 146 -7.49 -6.26 19.49
C ASN A 146 -6.22 -6.96 18.97
N PHE A 147 -5.22 -7.11 19.84
CA PHE A 147 -4.03 -7.90 19.53
C PHE A 147 -4.39 -9.37 19.33
N VAL A 148 -3.93 -9.96 18.22
CA VAL A 148 -4.17 -11.37 17.87
C VAL A 148 -2.93 -12.21 18.12
N LYS A 149 -1.79 -11.81 17.55
CA LYS A 149 -0.50 -12.50 17.70
C LYS A 149 0.64 -11.62 17.20
N HIS A 150 1.87 -11.95 17.60
CA HIS A 150 3.08 -11.47 16.93
C HIS A 150 3.54 -12.51 15.88
N VAL A 151 3.95 -12.06 14.68
CA VAL A 151 4.52 -12.97 13.68
C VAL A 151 5.99 -13.23 14.01
N GLU A 152 6.27 -14.36 14.67
CA GLU A 152 7.63 -14.75 15.07
C GLU A 152 8.48 -15.32 13.92
N LYS A 153 7.83 -16.08 13.02
CA LYS A 153 8.56 -16.88 12.01
C LYS A 153 9.07 -16.00 10.88
N GLU A 154 10.40 -15.95 10.70
CA GLU A 154 11.05 -15.22 9.58
C GLU A 154 10.47 -15.59 8.21
N ARG A 155 10.19 -16.88 7.96
CA ARG A 155 9.56 -17.31 6.71
C ARG A 155 8.20 -16.65 6.46
N GLU A 156 7.41 -16.44 7.51
CA GLU A 156 6.11 -15.77 7.44
C GLU A 156 6.31 -14.26 7.21
N ARG A 157 7.25 -13.62 7.91
CA ARG A 157 7.63 -12.21 7.70
C ARG A 157 8.08 -11.93 6.26
N VAL A 158 8.95 -12.78 5.71
CA VAL A 158 9.40 -12.68 4.31
C VAL A 158 8.22 -12.82 3.36
N LYS A 159 7.33 -13.80 3.59
CA LYS A 159 6.15 -13.98 2.77
C LYS A 159 5.21 -12.77 2.83
N ILE A 160 5.02 -12.17 4.00
CA ILE A 160 4.22 -10.95 4.15
C ILE A 160 4.87 -9.81 3.36
N ALA A 161 6.15 -9.54 3.58
CA ALA A 161 6.88 -8.48 2.89
C ALA A 161 6.87 -8.65 1.35
N GLU A 162 7.08 -9.86 0.83
CA GLU A 162 6.98 -10.16 -0.61
C GLU A 162 5.57 -9.88 -1.16
N ASN A 163 4.53 -10.23 -0.40
CA ASN A 163 3.14 -10.11 -0.84
C ASN A 163 2.61 -8.68 -0.77
N THR A 164 3.12 -7.88 0.15
CA THR A 164 2.78 -6.47 0.31
C THR A 164 3.63 -5.58 -0.58
N SER A 165 4.85 -6.01 -0.92
CA SER A 165 5.73 -5.24 -1.80
C SER A 165 5.21 -5.14 -3.22
N GLU A 166 5.52 -4.01 -3.85
CA GLU A 166 5.14 -3.67 -5.21
C GLU A 166 6.35 -3.21 -6.04
N SER A 167 6.09 -3.07 -7.34
CA SER A 167 7.00 -2.50 -8.32
C SER A 167 7.42 -1.08 -7.92
N GLY A 168 8.73 -0.78 -7.96
CA GLY A 168 9.26 0.56 -7.73
C GLY A 168 8.90 1.58 -8.80
N GLU A 169 8.06 1.23 -9.77
CA GLU A 169 7.52 2.14 -10.79
C GLU A 169 6.78 3.35 -10.19
N PHE A 170 6.22 3.23 -8.98
CA PHE A 170 5.58 4.35 -8.28
C PHE A 170 6.54 5.51 -7.96
N LEU A 171 7.85 5.26 -7.97
CA LEU A 171 8.88 6.29 -7.79
C LEU A 171 9.30 6.98 -9.10
N HIS A 172 8.90 6.45 -10.26
CA HIS A 172 9.41 6.89 -11.57
C HIS A 172 8.41 7.64 -12.42
N THR A 173 7.12 7.56 -12.11
CA THR A 173 6.08 8.03 -13.01
C THR A 173 5.07 8.87 -12.25
N SER A 174 4.57 9.93 -12.90
CA SER A 174 3.30 10.58 -12.56
C SER A 174 2.09 9.66 -12.76
N ALA A 175 2.31 8.43 -13.24
CA ALA A 175 1.25 7.48 -13.54
C ALA A 175 0.55 6.92 -12.28
N TRP A 176 0.94 7.36 -11.09
CA TRP A 176 0.34 6.99 -9.82
C TRP A 176 -0.22 8.22 -9.09
N ASN A 177 -0.76 9.19 -9.84
CA ASN A 177 -1.52 10.33 -9.30
C ASN A 177 -2.55 9.79 -8.32
N GLY A 178 -2.33 9.95 -7.01
CA GLY A 178 -3.16 9.22 -6.06
C GLY A 178 -2.48 8.47 -4.95
N LYS A 179 -1.37 7.80 -5.27
CA LYS A 179 -0.79 6.85 -4.32
C LYS A 179 -0.01 7.61 -3.26
N THR A 180 -0.25 7.30 -1.99
CA THR A 180 0.46 7.98 -0.89
C THR A 180 1.28 7.06 -0.01
N LEU A 181 1.15 5.74 -0.19
CA LEU A 181 1.99 4.75 0.46
C LEU A 181 2.56 3.77 -0.56
N GLY A 182 3.82 3.38 -0.43
CA GLY A 182 4.42 2.36 -1.30
C GLY A 182 5.45 1.52 -0.56
N MET A 183 5.54 0.23 -0.89
CA MET A 183 6.57 -0.65 -0.33
C MET A 183 7.31 -1.35 -1.45
N THR A 184 8.61 -1.09 -1.63
CA THR A 184 9.37 -1.75 -2.71
C THR A 184 10.65 -2.37 -2.20
N LYS A 185 11.14 -3.36 -2.95
CA LYS A 185 12.44 -3.98 -2.73
C LYS A 185 13.48 -3.25 -3.58
N PRO A 186 14.57 -2.73 -2.98
CA PRO A 186 15.71 -2.25 -3.75
C PRO A 186 16.26 -3.36 -4.66
N ARG A 187 16.59 -3.03 -5.90
CA ARG A 187 17.14 -3.97 -6.89
C ARG A 187 18.45 -4.56 -6.44
N PHE A 188 19.31 -3.70 -5.89
CA PHE A 188 20.60 -4.07 -5.35
C PHE A 188 20.59 -3.84 -3.84
N ARG A 189 21.42 -4.61 -3.13
CA ARG A 189 21.71 -4.37 -1.71
C ARG A 189 22.70 -3.22 -1.50
N CYS A 190 22.96 -2.47 -2.56
CA CYS A 190 23.80 -1.28 -2.56
C CYS A 190 22.89 -0.06 -2.42
N PHE A 191 22.51 0.25 -1.18
CA PHE A 191 21.88 1.51 -0.83
C PHE A 191 22.76 2.23 0.20
N TYR A 192 22.72 3.55 0.20
CA TYR A 192 23.61 4.38 1.00
C TYR A 192 22.79 5.44 1.72
N PHE A 193 22.78 5.37 3.04
CA PHE A 193 22.23 6.44 3.86
C PHE A 193 23.26 7.58 4.00
N TYR A 194 22.82 8.81 4.18
CA TYR A 194 23.70 9.93 4.57
C TYR A 194 22.81 11.07 5.03
N ASP A 195 23.22 11.76 6.07
CA ASP A 195 22.39 12.79 6.71
C ASP A 195 20.98 12.25 6.99
N ASP A 196 19.94 12.86 6.40
CA ASP A 196 18.55 12.40 6.44
C ASP A 196 18.08 11.84 5.09
N ARG A 197 18.98 11.25 4.29
CA ARG A 197 18.71 10.77 2.94
C ARG A 197 19.15 9.32 2.72
N CYS A 198 18.61 8.71 1.67
CA CYS A 198 18.95 7.37 1.21
C CYS A 198 19.05 7.33 -0.31
N GLN A 199 20.20 6.91 -0.82
CA GLN A 199 20.41 6.59 -2.23
C GLN A 199 20.22 5.10 -2.50
N PHE A 200 19.42 4.74 -3.50
CA PHE A 200 19.20 3.34 -3.88
C PHE A 200 18.68 3.19 -5.32
N PHE A 201 18.67 1.96 -5.82
CA PHE A 201 18.03 1.63 -7.09
C PHE A 201 16.79 0.77 -6.85
N CYS A 202 15.65 1.13 -7.43
CA CYS A 202 14.46 0.30 -7.39
C CYS A 202 14.52 -0.83 -8.45
N ASP A 203 13.56 -1.74 -8.41
CA ASP A 203 13.47 -2.92 -9.29
C ASP A 203 13.21 -2.62 -10.78
N GLN A 204 12.99 -1.36 -11.16
CA GLN A 204 12.79 -0.97 -12.56
C GLN A 204 14.07 -1.08 -13.39
N ARG A 205 13.92 -1.57 -14.63
CA ARG A 205 15.06 -1.79 -15.55
C ARG A 205 15.83 -0.50 -15.86
N VAL A 206 15.11 0.61 -16.01
CA VAL A 206 15.64 1.93 -16.42
C VAL A 206 15.80 2.89 -15.23
N CYS A 207 15.90 2.37 -14.00
CA CYS A 207 16.13 3.19 -12.82
C CYS A 207 17.54 3.81 -12.84
N LEU A 208 17.63 5.14 -12.84
CA LEU A 208 18.89 5.89 -12.76
C LEU A 208 19.38 6.10 -11.31
N GLY A 209 18.69 5.52 -10.34
CA GLY A 209 18.89 5.77 -8.91
C GLY A 209 17.84 6.74 -8.37
N HIS A 210 17.56 6.57 -7.08
CA HIS A 210 16.69 7.41 -6.29
C HIS A 210 17.50 7.98 -5.15
N ASP A 211 17.26 9.25 -4.85
CA ASP A 211 17.79 9.94 -3.69
C ASP A 211 16.61 10.55 -2.93
N VAL A 212 16.23 9.92 -1.83
CA VAL A 212 15.00 10.22 -1.08
C VAL A 212 15.32 10.61 0.35
N ARG A 213 14.48 11.46 0.94
CA ARG A 213 14.55 11.75 2.38
C ARG A 213 14.16 10.51 3.20
N ALA A 214 14.81 10.31 4.34
CA ALA A 214 14.55 9.25 5.30
C ALA A 214 14.26 9.84 6.69
N GLU A 215 13.17 9.43 7.33
CA GLU A 215 12.73 10.08 8.60
C GLU A 215 13.58 9.74 9.82
N LYS A 216 14.34 8.64 9.81
CA LYS A 216 15.24 8.28 10.90
C LYS A 216 16.56 7.73 10.36
N PRO A 217 17.70 8.07 10.98
CA PRO A 217 18.94 7.36 10.74
C PRO A 217 18.74 5.89 11.14
N MET A 218 18.96 4.97 10.20
CA MET A 218 18.79 3.54 10.42
C MET A 218 20.14 2.90 10.66
N ASP A 219 20.20 1.87 11.53
CA ASP A 219 21.41 1.08 11.74
C ASP A 219 21.77 0.34 10.45
N ARG A 220 22.87 0.77 9.83
CA ARG A 220 23.31 0.31 8.51
C ARG A 220 23.86 -1.11 8.58
N ASP A 221 24.51 -1.44 9.69
CA ASP A 221 25.22 -2.71 9.85
C ASP A 221 24.21 -3.84 10.03
N GLU A 222 23.17 -3.62 10.83
CA GLU A 222 22.09 -4.59 11.00
C GLU A 222 21.37 -4.90 9.67
N MET A 223 21.15 -3.88 8.84
CA MET A 223 20.42 -4.04 7.59
C MET A 223 21.21 -4.75 6.48
N LEU A 224 22.52 -4.50 6.39
CA LEU A 224 23.40 -5.15 5.42
C LEU A 224 23.57 -6.64 5.72
N MET A 225 23.49 -7.04 6.99
CA MET A 225 23.68 -8.42 7.43
C MET A 225 22.50 -9.37 7.15
N LYS A 226 21.31 -8.83 6.82
CA LYS A 226 20.12 -9.64 6.50
C LYS A 226 20.20 -10.22 5.08
N ASP A 227 19.15 -10.82 4.54
CA ASP A 227 19.15 -11.37 3.16
C ASP A 227 18.28 -10.54 2.22
N ARG A 228 17.17 -10.01 2.75
CA ARG A 228 16.17 -9.24 2.02
C ARG A 228 15.91 -7.92 2.70
N VAL A 229 15.74 -6.89 1.89
CA VAL A 229 15.49 -5.53 2.36
C VAL A 229 14.29 -4.95 1.60
N TYR A 230 13.39 -4.30 2.32
CA TYR A 230 12.20 -3.66 1.78
C TYR A 230 12.07 -2.26 2.36
N PHE A 231 11.75 -1.30 1.51
CA PHE A 231 11.63 0.11 1.85
C PHE A 231 10.16 0.50 1.85
N ILE A 232 9.68 1.12 2.92
CA ILE A 232 8.33 1.66 3.04
C ILE A 232 8.39 3.18 2.89
N PHE A 233 7.62 3.68 1.94
CA PHE A 233 7.53 5.06 1.55
C PHE A 233 6.16 5.64 1.87
N GLU A 234 6.15 6.92 2.19
CA GLU A 234 4.94 7.72 2.26
C GLU A 234 5.17 9.03 1.50
N SER A 235 4.16 9.49 0.76
CA SER A 235 4.22 10.79 0.10
C SER A 235 4.08 11.92 1.11
N LYS A 236 4.94 12.94 0.99
CA LYS A 236 4.71 14.26 1.58
C LYS A 236 4.21 15.20 0.49
N HIS A 237 3.11 15.88 0.78
CA HIS A 237 2.58 16.93 -0.07
C HIS A 237 3.28 18.23 0.30
N THR A 238 4.06 18.78 -0.62
CA THR A 238 4.59 20.14 -0.52
C THR A 238 3.56 21.11 -1.11
N GLY A 239 2.82 21.82 -0.25
CA GLY A 239 1.98 22.95 -0.64
C GLY A 239 0.52 22.62 -1.01
N ALA A 240 -0.30 22.23 -0.04
CA ALA A 240 -1.75 22.15 -0.22
C ALA A 240 -2.42 23.44 0.27
N THR A 241 -3.10 24.15 -0.62
CA THR A 241 -4.19 25.07 -0.24
C THR A 241 -5.51 24.29 -0.17
N GLU A 242 -6.51 24.80 0.57
CA GLU A 242 -7.74 24.08 0.96
C GLU A 242 -8.58 23.49 -0.21
N ASP A 243 -8.35 23.95 -1.45
CA ASP A 243 -9.06 23.48 -2.65
C ASP A 243 -8.28 22.42 -3.48
N ASP A 244 -7.09 22.01 -3.05
CA ASP A 244 -6.23 21.13 -3.85
C ASP A 244 -6.55 19.66 -3.61
N VAL A 245 -7.14 19.01 -4.62
CA VAL A 245 -7.22 17.56 -4.69
C VAL A 245 -5.80 16.99 -4.62
N ILE A 246 -5.52 16.28 -3.51
CA ILE A 246 -4.23 15.71 -3.07
C ILE A 246 -3.41 15.07 -4.22
N TRP A 247 -4.08 14.59 -5.28
CA TRP A 247 -3.50 13.87 -6.42
C TRP A 247 -2.84 14.72 -7.51
N ARG A 248 -2.93 16.06 -7.47
CA ARG A 248 -2.46 16.92 -8.58
C ARG A 248 -1.08 17.57 -8.40
N ASN A 249 -0.50 17.51 -7.19
CA ASN A 249 0.75 18.20 -6.88
C ASN A 249 1.99 17.29 -6.99
N ARG A 250 3.18 17.88 -7.13
CA ARG A 250 4.45 17.14 -7.10
C ARG A 250 4.56 16.39 -5.78
N ILE A 251 4.56 15.06 -5.87
CA ILE A 251 4.70 14.16 -4.72
C ILE A 251 6.19 13.99 -4.43
N GLU A 252 6.60 14.34 -3.22
CA GLU A 252 7.90 13.93 -2.68
C GLU A 252 7.71 12.63 -1.89
N TRP A 253 8.43 11.58 -2.27
CA TRP A 253 8.43 10.32 -1.52
C TRP A 253 9.46 10.36 -0.40
N VAL A 254 9.03 9.99 0.81
CA VAL A 254 9.88 9.91 1.98
C VAL A 254 9.95 8.48 2.48
N LEU A 255 11.16 7.98 2.69
CA LEU A 255 11.43 6.69 3.30
C LEU A 255 11.10 6.75 4.80
N LYS A 256 10.01 6.07 5.18
CA LYS A 256 9.51 6.03 6.55
C LYS A 256 10.23 4.99 7.38
N THR A 257 10.45 3.81 6.78
CA THR A 257 11.16 2.73 7.44
C THR A 257 11.74 1.73 6.45
N VAL A 258 12.73 0.97 6.94
CA VAL A 258 13.24 -0.23 6.29
C VAL A 258 12.89 -1.47 7.09
N ILE A 259 12.58 -2.53 6.36
CA ILE A 259 12.40 -3.90 6.84
C ILE A 259 13.54 -4.74 6.27
N ALA A 260 14.42 -5.22 7.14
CA ALA A 260 15.50 -6.14 6.79
C ALA A 260 15.21 -7.51 7.40
N LEU A 261 15.24 -8.57 6.59
CA LEU A 261 14.80 -9.92 6.96
C LEU A 261 15.80 -10.99 6.53
N GLU A 262 15.90 -12.05 7.32
CA GLU A 262 16.66 -13.24 6.96
C GLU A 262 15.79 -14.13 6.07
N ASP A 263 16.34 -14.62 4.95
CA ASP A 263 15.61 -15.55 4.10
C ASP A 263 16.04 -16.98 4.47
N PRO A 264 15.22 -17.75 5.19
CA PRO A 264 15.57 -19.12 5.56
C PRO A 264 15.73 -20.06 4.35
N ARG A 265 15.38 -19.61 3.14
CA ARG A 265 15.63 -20.35 1.89
C ARG A 265 17.04 -20.12 1.34
N GLN A 266 17.74 -19.08 1.78
CA GLN A 266 19.08 -18.76 1.31
C GLN A 266 20.10 -19.65 2.03
N ARG A 267 20.81 -20.49 1.27
CA ARG A 267 21.89 -21.31 1.82
C ARG A 267 23.02 -20.40 2.27
N ARG A 268 23.35 -20.42 3.55
CA ARG A 268 24.58 -19.81 4.06
C ARG A 268 25.66 -20.88 4.00
N LEU A 269 26.74 -20.60 3.26
CA LEU A 269 27.97 -21.33 3.45
C LEU A 269 28.52 -20.84 4.78
N PHE A 270 28.28 -21.59 5.85
CA PHE A 270 29.02 -21.38 7.08
C PHE A 270 30.46 -21.77 6.77
N CYS A 271 31.38 -20.81 6.79
CA CYS A 271 32.78 -21.13 6.96
C CYS A 271 32.92 -21.57 8.42
N GLU A 272 32.96 -22.89 8.63
CA GLU A 272 33.48 -23.47 9.87
C GLU A 272 34.99 -23.17 10.00
#